data_AF-A0A388NWP0-F1
#
_entry.id   AF-A0A388NWP0-F1
#
_cell.length_a   1.000
_cell.length_b   1.000
_cell.length_c   1.000
_cell.angle_alpha   90.00
_cell.angle_beta   90.00
_cell.angle_gamma   90.00
#
_symmetry.space_group_name_H-M   'P 1'
#
loop_
_entity.id
_entity.type
_entity.pdbx_description
1 polymer ?
#
loop_
_entity_poly.entity_id
_entity_poly.type
_entity_poly.pdbx_seq_one_letter_code
_entity_poly.pdbx_strand_id
1 'polypeptide(L)'
;MPGLGLRGQSRLISGHIATRKSIRSGRNIIGEPSVVLVKTSALKAVGQFELPEFTPDIKMWFKILQQYDLYFIDKTLASYRISGQSTSSSVAKTQGSQFVLLIEEIMKTDSTISGKVTARIGSFRSHLNSHLRRIITRISSN
;
A
#
# COMPACT_ATOMS: atom_id res chain seq x y z
N MET A 1 -8.19 -4.47 -17.01
CA MET A 1 -6.77 -4.24 -17.31
C MET A 1 -5.91 -5.27 -16.59
N PRO A 2 -5.09 -6.06 -17.30
CA PRO A 2 -3.89 -6.59 -16.67
C PRO A 2 -3.10 -5.38 -16.13
N GLY A 3 -2.65 -5.40 -14.86
CA GLY A 3 -1.63 -4.45 -14.39
C GLY A 3 -1.99 -3.36 -13.36
N LEU A 4 -3.09 -3.50 -12.59
CA LEU A 4 -3.40 -2.57 -11.48
C LEU A 4 -3.16 -3.12 -10.06
N GLY A 5 -2.79 -4.39 -9.94
CA GLY A 5 -2.47 -5.08 -8.68
C GLY A 5 -1.53 -6.26 -8.94
N LEU A 6 -1.36 -7.14 -7.95
CA LEU A 6 -0.46 -8.29 -8.06
C LEU A 6 -1.12 -9.55 -8.65
N ARG A 7 -2.45 -9.54 -8.84
CA ARG A 7 -3.31 -10.64 -9.32
C ARG A 7 -2.76 -11.39 -10.55
N GLY A 8 -3.10 -12.67 -10.66
CA GLY A 8 -2.80 -13.54 -11.79
C GLY A 8 -2.34 -14.94 -11.36
N GLN A 9 -1.12 -15.04 -10.84
CA GLN A 9 -0.53 -16.30 -10.38
C GLN A 9 0.33 -16.04 -9.14
N SER A 10 0.36 -17.00 -8.22
CA SER A 10 1.30 -17.00 -7.10
C SER A 10 2.75 -17.06 -7.60
N ARG A 11 3.59 -16.11 -7.16
CA ARG A 11 4.95 -15.96 -7.68
C ARG A 11 5.80 -15.08 -6.79
N LEU A 12 7.12 -15.23 -6.94
CA LEU A 12 8.09 -14.28 -6.43
C LEU A 12 8.09 -13.00 -7.29
N ILE A 13 8.11 -11.85 -6.64
CA ILE A 13 8.11 -10.52 -7.24
C ILE A 13 9.23 -9.73 -6.57
N SER A 14 10.11 -9.16 -7.40
CA SER A 14 11.17 -8.29 -6.88
C SER A 14 10.59 -7.18 -6.00
N GLY A 15 11.23 -6.93 -4.85
CA GLY A 15 10.80 -5.90 -3.91
C GLY A 15 10.61 -4.54 -4.57
N HIS A 16 11.58 -4.10 -5.37
CA HIS A 16 11.49 -2.86 -6.15
C HIS A 16 10.30 -2.82 -7.12
N ILE A 17 9.98 -3.95 -7.77
CA ILE A 17 8.83 -4.04 -8.68
C ILE A 17 7.52 -3.94 -7.90
N ALA A 18 7.42 -4.62 -6.75
CA ALA A 18 6.24 -4.57 -5.88
C ALA A 18 6.00 -3.14 -5.37
N THR A 19 7.04 -2.47 -4.89
CA THR A 19 7.01 -1.07 -4.43
C THR A 19 6.56 -0.13 -5.56
N ARG A 20 7.16 -0.24 -6.76
CA ARG A 20 6.75 0.56 -7.93
C ARG A 20 5.28 0.37 -8.30
N LYS A 21 4.81 -0.88 -8.30
CA LYS A 21 3.40 -1.18 -8.60
C LYS A 21 2.47 -0.57 -7.55
N SER A 22 2.84 -0.64 -6.28
CA SER A 22 2.08 -0.04 -5.17
C SER A 22 1.99 1.48 -5.33
N ILE A 23 3.12 2.17 -5.51
CA ILE A 23 3.21 3.61 -5.77
C ILE A 23 2.34 3.98 -6.98
N ARG A 24 2.53 3.32 -8.13
CA ARG A 24 1.77 3.57 -9.36
C ARG A 24 0.27 3.32 -9.21
N SER A 25 -0.14 2.45 -8.30
CA SER A 25 -1.55 2.18 -8.02
C SER A 25 -2.20 3.22 -7.11
N GLY A 26 -1.41 4.00 -6.37
CA GLY A 26 -1.91 4.99 -5.42
C GLY A 26 -2.58 4.37 -4.19
N ARG A 27 -2.22 3.13 -3.80
CA ARG A 27 -2.82 2.40 -2.66
C ARG A 27 -1.96 1.21 -2.23
N ASN A 28 -2.25 0.63 -1.06
CA ASN A 28 -1.70 -0.66 -0.66
C ASN A 28 -2.18 -1.78 -1.60
N ILE A 29 -1.26 -2.39 -2.35
CA ILE A 29 -1.51 -3.62 -3.13
C ILE A 29 -0.72 -4.82 -2.60
N ILE A 30 0.08 -4.62 -1.55
CA ILE A 30 0.92 -5.65 -0.95
C ILE A 30 0.06 -6.53 -0.06
N GLY A 31 -0.74 -5.89 0.81
CA GLY A 31 -1.67 -6.55 1.69
C GLY A 31 -1.87 -5.80 3.00
N GLU A 32 -3.02 -6.01 3.62
CA GLU A 32 -3.30 -5.55 4.98
C GLU A 32 -2.45 -6.34 5.98
N PRO A 33 -2.12 -5.78 7.16
CA PRO A 33 -1.32 -6.47 8.19
C PRO A 33 -1.88 -7.83 8.63
N SER A 34 -3.19 -8.04 8.48
CA SER A 34 -3.86 -9.30 8.81
C SER A 34 -3.53 -10.46 7.86
N VAL A 35 -2.99 -10.19 6.67
CA VAL A 35 -2.71 -11.22 5.65
C VAL A 35 -1.24 -11.28 5.21
N VAL A 36 -0.42 -10.30 5.62
CA VAL A 36 1.01 -10.28 5.29
C VAL A 36 1.79 -11.05 6.34
N LEU A 37 2.55 -12.05 5.89
CA LEU A 37 3.53 -12.76 6.72
C LEU A 37 4.92 -12.25 6.40
N VAL A 38 5.71 -12.00 7.45
CA VAL A 38 7.07 -11.49 7.35
C VAL A 38 8.01 -12.37 8.15
N LYS A 39 9.19 -12.65 7.61
CA LYS A 39 10.27 -13.30 8.37
C LYS A 39 10.69 -12.39 9.52
N THR A 40 10.85 -12.94 10.72
CA THR A 40 11.33 -12.18 11.90
C THR A 40 12.65 -11.46 11.62
N SER A 41 13.57 -12.08 10.88
CA SER A 41 14.84 -11.45 10.50
C SER A 41 14.66 -10.22 9.61
N ALA A 42 13.75 -10.26 8.65
CA ALA A 42 13.46 -9.13 7.77
C ALA A 42 12.86 -7.95 8.55
N LEU A 43 11.94 -8.23 9.48
CA LEU A 43 11.36 -7.19 10.34
C LEU A 43 12.43 -6.55 11.25
N LYS A 44 13.32 -7.37 11.84
CA LYS A 44 14.43 -6.87 12.66
C LYS A 44 15.43 -6.03 11.85
N ALA A 45 15.70 -6.39 10.60
CA ALA A 45 16.67 -5.70 9.74
C ALA A 45 16.25 -4.26 9.38
N VAL A 46 14.94 -3.98 9.31
CA VAL A 46 14.42 -2.67 8.91
C VAL A 46 14.00 -1.77 10.07
N GLY A 47 14.07 -2.29 11.30
CA GLY A 47 13.74 -1.56 12.52
C GLY A 47 12.24 -1.49 12.83
N GLN A 48 11.87 -0.50 13.64
CA GLN A 48 10.51 -0.39 14.18
C GLN A 48 9.51 0.22 13.20
N PHE A 49 8.22 0.01 13.50
CA PHE A 49 7.14 0.80 12.91
C PHE A 49 7.24 2.24 13.42
N GLU A 50 7.07 3.19 12.52
CA GLU A 50 7.12 4.61 12.86
C GLU A 50 5.69 5.14 13.09
N LEU A 51 5.50 5.90 14.18
CA LEU A 51 4.24 6.49 14.63
C LEU A 51 4.32 8.03 14.65
N PRO A 52 3.29 8.80 14.19
CA PRO A 52 2.27 8.48 13.20
C PRO A 52 2.36 9.38 11.95
N GLU A 53 1.85 8.90 10.80
CA GLU A 53 1.08 9.72 9.83
C GLU A 53 0.38 8.83 8.77
N PHE A 54 -0.24 7.74 9.24
CA PHE A 54 -1.05 6.77 8.47
C PHE A 54 -0.36 5.95 7.37
N THR A 55 -0.82 4.70 7.28
CA THR A 55 -0.20 3.58 6.55
C THR A 55 1.15 3.11 7.11
N PRO A 56 1.30 2.95 8.45
CA PRO A 56 2.55 2.46 9.05
C PRO A 56 2.93 1.07 8.51
N ASP A 57 1.92 0.30 8.10
CA ASP A 57 2.05 -0.96 7.40
C ASP A 57 2.69 -0.79 6.01
N ILE A 58 2.19 0.12 5.17
CA ILE A 58 2.75 0.33 3.82
C ILE A 58 4.19 0.81 3.90
N LYS A 59 4.49 1.76 4.81
CA LYS A 59 5.86 2.23 5.03
C LYS A 59 6.77 1.07 5.45
N MET A 60 6.32 0.24 6.38
CA MET A 60 7.05 -0.98 6.77
C MET A 60 7.25 -1.94 5.59
N TRP A 61 6.22 -2.18 4.77
CA TRP A 61 6.33 -3.02 3.58
C TRP A 61 7.36 -2.47 2.61
N PHE A 62 7.40 -1.16 2.38
CA PHE A 62 8.42 -0.57 1.50
C PHE A 62 9.84 -0.68 2.06
N LYS A 63 10.03 -0.49 3.37
CA LYS A 63 11.34 -0.71 4.03
C LYS A 63 11.82 -2.16 3.83
N ILE A 64 10.92 -3.13 4.00
CA ILE A 64 11.24 -4.55 3.77
C ILE A 64 11.54 -4.80 2.29
N LEU A 65 10.71 -4.28 1.37
CA LEU A 65 10.85 -4.49 -0.07
C LEU A 65 12.04 -3.76 -0.70
N GLN A 66 12.75 -2.91 0.05
CA GLN A 66 14.06 -2.40 -0.37
C GLN A 66 15.16 -3.46 -0.26
N GLN A 67 15.00 -4.45 0.60
CA GLN A 67 16.04 -5.45 0.88
C GLN A 67 15.60 -6.89 0.54
N TYR A 68 14.30 -7.12 0.38
CA TYR A 68 13.72 -8.44 0.19
C TYR A 68 12.66 -8.46 -0.91
N ASP A 69 12.41 -9.66 -1.43
CA ASP A 69 11.37 -9.90 -2.42
C ASP A 69 10.04 -10.32 -1.79
N LEU A 70 8.96 -10.09 -2.53
CA LEU A 70 7.60 -10.45 -2.15
C LEU A 70 7.19 -11.76 -2.83
N TYR A 71 6.77 -12.76 -2.06
CA TYR A 71 6.02 -13.87 -2.62
C TYR A 71 4.51 -13.56 -2.54
N PHE A 72 3.89 -13.32 -3.71
CA PHE A 72 2.45 -13.08 -3.79
C PHE A 72 1.69 -14.40 -3.90
N ILE A 73 0.58 -14.53 -3.19
CA ILE A 73 -0.33 -15.67 -3.26
C ILE A 73 -1.64 -15.20 -3.89
N ASP A 74 -1.99 -15.72 -5.07
CA ASP A 74 -3.21 -15.31 -5.77
C ASP A 74 -4.45 -16.06 -5.25
N LYS A 75 -4.72 -15.89 -3.94
CA LYS A 75 -5.87 -16.47 -3.25
C LYS A 75 -6.44 -15.46 -2.27
N THR A 76 -7.75 -15.46 -2.11
CA THR A 76 -8.41 -14.74 -1.01
C THR A 76 -8.06 -15.43 0.31
N LEU A 77 -7.31 -14.74 1.19
CA LEU A 77 -6.86 -15.27 2.49
C LEU A 77 -7.66 -14.72 3.68
N ALA A 78 -8.32 -13.58 3.52
CA ALA A 78 -9.15 -12.99 4.56
C ALA A 78 -10.28 -12.15 3.96
N SER A 79 -11.31 -11.93 4.76
CA SER A 79 -12.38 -10.97 4.53
C SER A 79 -12.55 -10.11 5.79
N TYR A 80 -12.92 -8.84 5.61
CA TYR A 80 -13.23 -7.95 6.72
C TYR A 80 -14.55 -7.23 6.44
N ARG A 81 -15.24 -6.86 7.52
CA ARG A 81 -16.50 -6.10 7.44
C ARG A 81 -16.19 -4.62 7.26
N ILE A 82 -16.85 -3.97 6.30
CA ILE A 82 -16.84 -2.51 6.16
C ILE A 82 -18.00 -1.96 6.98
N SER A 83 -17.72 -1.01 7.87
CA SER A 83 -18.74 -0.29 8.64
C SER A 83 -18.42 1.20 8.64
N GLY A 84 -19.43 2.04 8.53
CA GLY A 84 -19.30 3.50 8.64
C GLY A 84 -18.74 3.96 9.99
N GLN A 85 -18.85 3.14 11.03
CA GLN A 85 -18.35 3.40 12.39
C GLN A 85 -16.94 2.87 12.65
N SER A 86 -16.27 2.27 11.66
CA SER A 86 -14.91 1.74 11.85
C SER A 86 -13.85 2.85 11.95
N THR A 87 -12.75 2.58 12.64
CA THR A 87 -11.58 3.49 12.64
C THR A 87 -11.04 3.71 11.23
N SER A 88 -11.15 2.71 10.34
CA SER A 88 -10.73 2.86 8.95
C SER A 88 -11.63 3.79 8.12
N SER A 89 -12.93 3.89 8.45
CA SER A 89 -13.85 4.79 7.74
C SER A 89 -13.70 6.26 8.16
N SER A 90 -13.36 6.53 9.43
CA SER A 90 -13.07 7.90 9.88
C SER A 90 -11.78 8.46 9.24
N VAL A 91 -10.81 7.58 9.00
CA VAL A 91 -9.49 7.87 8.43
C VAL A 91 -9.48 7.93 6.90
N ALA A 92 -10.51 7.38 6.24
CA ALA A 92 -10.58 7.32 4.78
C ALA A 92 -10.42 8.71 4.10
N LYS A 93 -10.75 9.81 4.80
CA LYS A 93 -10.57 11.18 4.30
C LYS A 93 -9.10 11.58 4.15
N THR A 94 -8.21 11.13 5.04
CA THR A 94 -6.80 11.56 5.08
C THR A 94 -5.86 10.56 4.41
N GLN A 95 -6.28 9.30 4.28
CA GLN A 95 -5.46 8.20 3.74
C GLN A 95 -4.87 8.49 2.35
N GLY A 96 -5.63 9.17 1.48
CA GLY A 96 -5.15 9.53 0.14
C GLY A 96 -3.98 10.53 0.18
N SER A 97 -4.14 11.61 0.93
CA SER A 97 -3.11 12.64 1.12
C SER A 97 -1.88 12.08 1.83
N GLN A 98 -2.07 11.18 2.79
CA GLN A 98 -0.96 10.53 3.51
C GLN A 98 -0.16 9.59 2.62
N PHE A 99 -0.82 8.85 1.72
CA PHE A 99 -0.11 8.05 0.73
C PHE A 99 0.71 8.93 -0.24
N VAL A 100 0.25 10.15 -0.54
CA VAL A 100 1.02 11.11 -1.35
C VAL A 100 2.27 11.56 -0.61
N LEU A 101 2.16 11.90 0.69
CA LEU A 101 3.31 12.25 1.53
C LEU A 101 4.33 11.12 1.58
N LEU A 102 3.88 9.87 1.70
CA LEU A 102 4.75 8.69 1.64
C LEU A 102 5.46 8.57 0.28
N ILE A 103 4.78 8.82 -0.83
CA ILE A 103 5.43 8.84 -2.16
C ILE A 103 6.51 9.92 -2.19
N GLU A 104 6.23 11.12 -1.71
CA GLU A 104 7.18 12.23 -1.69
C GLU A 104 8.40 11.93 -0.82
N GLU A 105 8.20 11.32 0.36
CA GLU A 105 9.28 10.85 1.23
C GLU A 105 10.19 9.87 0.50
N ILE A 106 9.62 8.81 -0.11
CA ILE A 106 10.38 7.81 -0.85
C ILE A 106 11.15 8.45 -2.02
N MET A 107 10.55 9.42 -2.70
CA MET A 107 11.22 10.12 -3.82
C MET A 107 12.39 10.98 -3.38
N LYS A 108 12.39 11.48 -2.14
CA LYS A 108 13.53 12.19 -1.57
C LYS A 108 14.64 11.24 -1.15
N THR A 109 14.29 10.09 -0.57
CA THR A 109 15.26 9.10 -0.08
C THR A 109 15.89 8.28 -1.19
N ASP A 110 15.10 7.85 -2.17
CA ASP A 110 15.57 6.98 -3.26
C ASP A 110 14.79 7.19 -4.56
N SER A 111 15.33 8.09 -5.39
CA SER A 111 14.78 8.39 -6.72
C SER A 111 14.91 7.24 -7.74
N THR A 112 15.70 6.21 -7.45
CA THR A 112 15.89 5.06 -8.35
C THR A 112 14.72 4.07 -8.27
N ILE A 113 14.02 4.04 -7.12
CA ILE A 113 12.90 3.13 -6.90
C ILE A 113 11.73 3.47 -7.83
N SER A 114 11.39 4.75 -8.01
CA SER A 114 10.30 5.17 -8.90
C SER A 114 10.68 6.44 -9.68
N GLY A 115 10.61 6.39 -11.01
CA GLY A 115 10.76 7.61 -11.80
C GLY A 115 9.66 8.64 -11.50
N LYS A 116 9.94 9.93 -11.75
CA LYS A 116 9.02 11.07 -11.52
C LYS A 116 7.61 10.85 -12.12
N VAL A 117 7.52 10.14 -13.24
CA VAL A 117 6.24 9.79 -13.90
C VAL A 117 5.41 8.83 -13.03
N THR A 118 6.03 7.82 -12.44
CA THR A 118 5.37 6.86 -11.54
C THR A 118 4.81 7.56 -10.31
N ALA A 119 5.58 8.49 -9.72
CA ALA A 119 5.14 9.28 -8.58
C ALA A 119 3.92 10.15 -8.92
N ARG A 120 3.95 10.89 -10.04
CA ARG A 120 2.81 11.72 -10.48
C ARG A 120 1.54 10.89 -10.72
N ILE A 121 1.67 9.74 -11.39
CA ILE A 121 0.55 8.82 -11.61
C ILE A 121 0.02 8.29 -10.27
N GLY A 122 0.92 7.95 -9.35
CA GLY A 122 0.57 7.48 -8.00
C GLY A 122 -0.19 8.52 -7.21
N SER A 123 0.27 9.77 -7.18
CA SER A 123 -0.38 10.85 -6.45
C SER A 123 -1.76 11.15 -7.01
N PHE A 124 -1.92 11.23 -8.33
CA PHE A 124 -3.24 11.41 -8.95
C PHE A 124 -4.21 10.28 -8.59
N ARG A 125 -3.74 9.02 -8.68
CA ARG A 125 -4.55 7.85 -8.35
C ARG A 125 -4.90 7.74 -6.88
N SER A 126 -4.01 8.16 -5.98
CA SER A 126 -4.29 8.16 -4.54
C SER A 126 -5.53 9.00 -4.22
N HIS A 127 -5.63 10.19 -4.81
CA HIS A 127 -6.80 11.04 -4.66
C HIS A 127 -8.07 10.36 -5.23
N LEU A 128 -7.99 9.81 -6.45
CA LEU A 128 -9.11 9.11 -7.07
C LEU A 128 -9.59 7.91 -6.22
N ASN A 129 -8.66 7.10 -5.71
CA ASN A 129 -8.96 5.96 -4.84
C ASN A 129 -9.64 6.39 -3.54
N SER A 130 -9.23 7.52 -2.95
CA SER A 130 -9.87 8.08 -1.76
C SER A 130 -11.32 8.48 -2.03
N HIS A 131 -11.59 9.14 -3.16
CA HIS A 131 -12.96 9.49 -3.57
C HIS A 131 -13.84 8.25 -3.79
N LEU A 132 -13.34 7.23 -4.49
CA LEU A 132 -14.08 5.97 -4.70
C LEU A 132 -14.38 5.25 -3.39
N ARG A 133 -13.41 5.18 -2.48
CA ARG A 133 -13.59 4.55 -1.16
C ARG A 133 -14.66 5.26 -0.35
N ARG A 134 -14.74 6.59 -0.39
CA ARG A 134 -15.79 7.36 0.29
C ARG A 134 -17.19 7.00 -0.23
N ILE A 135 -17.35 6.82 -1.54
CA ILE A 135 -18.62 6.42 -2.15
C ILE A 135 -19.03 5.02 -1.66
N ILE A 136 -18.11 4.06 -1.70
CA ILE A 136 -18.35 2.68 -1.26
C ILE A 136 -18.75 2.62 0.23
N THR A 137 -18.00 3.31 1.09
CA THR A 137 -18.30 3.33 2.53
C THR A 137 -19.66 3.94 2.81
N ARG A 138 -20.06 5.00 2.09
CA ARG A 138 -21.36 5.67 2.26
C ARG A 138 -22.53 4.78 1.82
N ILE A 139 -22.37 4.01 0.75
CA ILE A 139 -23.38 3.04 0.30
C ILE A 139 -23.51 1.90 1.32
N SER A 140 -22.42 1.48 1.95
CA SER A 140 -22.40 0.37 2.92
C SER A 140 -22.94 0.74 4.31
N SER A 141 -23.22 2.02 4.57
CA SER A 141 -23.77 2.53 5.83
C SER A 141 -25.26 2.88 5.77
N ASN A 142 -25.88 2.72 4.60
CA ASN A 142 -27.33 2.79 4.39
C ASN A 142 -27.90 1.38 4.25
#